data_AF-A0A7Y3JN78-F1
#
_entry.id   AF-A0A7Y3JN78-F1
#
_cell.length_a   1.000
_cell.length_b   1.000
_cell.length_c   1.000
_cell.angle_alpha   90.00
_cell.angle_beta   90.00
_cell.angle_gamma   90.00
#
_symmetry.space_group_name_H-M   'P 1'
#
loop_
_entity.id
_entity.type
_entity.pdbx_description
1 polymer ?
#
loop_
_entity_poly.entity_id
_entity_poly.type
_entity_poly.pdbx_seq_one_letter_code
_entity_poly.pdbx_strand_id
1 'polypeptide(L)'
;MKRNQSGFTLIEIAIVLVIIGLLLGGVLKGQELINSAKVKNLATDFRNIPVFIYGYQDKFKALPGDDPTIGTATPHLPAPAATCAPLNTPGKCVLGNGLIDGNWNDTSAASESYVFWQHVRLAGLTTGSTDTTTATPAAVYLPVNAAG
;
A
#
# COMPACT_ATOMS: atom_id res chain seq x y z
N MET A 1 -41.86 6.23 -56.56
CA MET A 1 -41.36 7.40 -55.81
C MET A 1 -39.87 7.20 -55.55
N LYS A 2 -38.98 7.96 -56.23
CA LYS A 2 -37.54 7.89 -55.97
C LYS A 2 -37.24 8.67 -54.69
N ARG A 3 -36.71 8.00 -53.66
CA ARG A 3 -36.19 8.66 -52.46
C ARG A 3 -34.87 9.32 -52.85
N ASN A 4 -34.79 10.65 -52.80
CA ASN A 4 -33.52 11.35 -52.93
C ASN A 4 -32.67 10.97 -51.71
N GLN A 5 -31.56 10.28 -51.92
CA GLN A 5 -30.55 10.15 -50.87
C GLN A 5 -29.88 11.51 -50.73
N SER A 6 -30.12 12.20 -49.60
CA SER A 6 -29.34 13.36 -49.20
C SER A 6 -27.93 12.87 -48.87
N GLY A 7 -26.99 13.08 -49.79
CA GLY A 7 -25.58 12.87 -49.52
C GLY A 7 -25.12 13.77 -48.37
N PHE A 8 -24.17 13.29 -47.57
CA PHE A 8 -23.56 14.09 -46.51
C PHE A 8 -22.84 15.30 -47.10
N THR A 9 -23.01 16.46 -46.48
CA THR A 9 -22.30 17.67 -46.87
C THR A 9 -20.87 17.63 -46.35
N LEU A 10 -19.95 18.30 -47.06
CA LEU A 10 -18.55 18.41 -46.65
C LEU A 10 -18.41 19.08 -45.27
N ILE A 11 -19.31 20.03 -44.97
CA ILE A 11 -19.33 20.74 -43.67
C ILE A 11 -19.71 19.80 -42.51
N GLU A 12 -20.64 18.85 -42.73
CA GLU A 12 -21.05 17.88 -41.71
C GLU A 12 -19.90 16.94 -41.34
N ILE A 13 -19.19 16.40 -42.33
CA ILE A 13 -18.03 15.54 -42.08
C ILE A 13 -16.89 16.34 -41.42
N ALA A 14 -16.68 17.60 -41.81
CA ALA A 14 -15.66 18.45 -41.21
C ALA A 14 -15.89 18.67 -39.70
N ILE A 15 -17.13 18.96 -39.28
CA ILE A 15 -17.44 19.15 -37.86
C ILE A 15 -17.27 17.83 -37.09
N VAL A 16 -17.68 16.70 -37.66
CA VAL A 16 -17.53 15.39 -37.03
C VAL A 16 -16.05 15.06 -36.79
N LEU A 17 -15.17 15.30 -37.77
CA LEU A 17 -13.73 15.06 -37.63
C LEU A 17 -13.09 15.96 -36.56
N VAL A 18 -13.53 17.21 -36.45
CA VAL A 18 -13.07 18.12 -35.39
C VAL A 18 -13.47 17.62 -34.02
N ILE A 19 -14.73 17.20 -33.84
CA ILE A 19 -15.21 16.67 -32.55
C ILE A 19 -14.43 15.40 -32.19
N ILE A 20 -14.23 14.46 -33.11
CA ILE A 20 -13.44 13.25 -32.87
C ILE A 20 -11.99 13.61 -32.51
N GLY A 21 -11.37 14.55 -33.22
CA GLY A 21 -10.00 15.01 -32.91
C GLY A 21 -9.87 15.60 -31.51
N LEU A 22 -10.84 16.43 -31.10
CA LEU A 22 -10.87 17.01 -29.75
C LEU A 22 -11.12 15.94 -28.67
N LEU A 23 -12.04 15.01 -28.91
CA LEU A 23 -12.33 13.92 -27.98
C LEU A 23 -11.13 12.99 -27.82
N LEU A 24 -10.47 12.59 -28.91
CA LEU A 24 -9.27 11.77 -28.86
C LEU A 24 -8.12 12.47 -28.13
N GLY A 25 -7.90 13.77 -28.40
CA GLY A 25 -6.89 14.57 -27.69
C GLY A 25 -7.18 14.66 -26.18
N GLY A 26 -8.46 14.86 -25.81
CA GLY A 26 -8.89 14.90 -24.41
C GLY A 26 -8.72 13.56 -23.68
N VAL A 27 -9.11 12.44 -24.31
CA VAL A 27 -9.01 11.10 -23.72
C VAL A 27 -7.56 10.68 -23.51
N LEU A 28 -6.67 10.93 -24.48
CA LEU A 28 -5.25 10.61 -24.35
C LEU A 28 -4.62 11.36 -23.17
N LYS A 29 -4.93 12.66 -23.02
CA LYS A 29 -4.45 13.44 -21.88
C LYS A 29 -5.06 12.95 -20.56
N GLY A 30 -6.34 12.57 -20.55
CA GLY A 30 -7.02 12.01 -19.39
C GLY A 30 -6.39 10.71 -18.90
N GLN A 31 -6.04 9.80 -19.82
CA GLN A 31 -5.35 8.54 -19.49
C GLN A 31 -3.97 8.79 -18.88
N GLU A 32 -3.19 9.70 -19.45
CA GLU A 32 -1.86 10.06 -18.91
C GLU A 32 -1.94 10.69 -17.51
N LEU A 33 -2.97 11.50 -17.25
CA LEU A 33 -3.19 12.07 -15.91
C LEU A 33 -3.53 10.98 -14.88
N ILE A 34 -4.35 10.00 -15.26
CA ILE A 34 -4.65 8.84 -14.39
C ILE A 34 -3.38 8.03 -14.12
N ASN A 35 -2.59 7.74 -15.16
CA ASN A 35 -1.34 7.00 -15.00
C ASN A 35 -0.35 7.75 -14.08
N SER A 36 -0.20 9.06 -14.29
CA SER A 36 0.63 9.92 -13.45
C SER A 36 0.16 9.92 -11.98
N ALA A 37 -1.15 9.93 -11.74
CA ALA A 37 -1.72 9.85 -10.41
C ALA A 37 -1.44 8.50 -9.73
N LYS A 38 -1.55 7.38 -10.47
CA LYS A 38 -1.19 6.04 -9.97
C LYS A 38 0.28 5.97 -9.56
N VAL A 39 1.18 6.46 -10.41
CA VAL A 39 2.62 6.50 -10.12
C VAL A 39 2.90 7.37 -8.89
N LYS A 40 2.24 8.53 -8.77
CA LYS A 40 2.40 9.42 -7.61
C LYS A 40 1.92 8.76 -6.31
N ASN A 41 0.80 8.04 -6.34
CA ASN A 41 0.29 7.33 -5.17
C ASN A 41 1.26 6.22 -4.74
N LEU A 42 1.72 5.39 -5.70
CA LEU A 42 2.73 4.37 -5.43
C LEU A 42 4.01 4.95 -4.82
N ALA A 43 4.52 6.06 -5.37
CA ALA A 43 5.69 6.74 -4.82
C ALA A 43 5.45 7.29 -3.41
N THR A 44 4.21 7.68 -3.10
CA THR A 44 3.82 8.16 -1.76
C THR A 44 3.79 7.02 -0.76
N ASP A 45 3.29 5.84 -1.15
CA ASP A 45 3.28 4.64 -0.30
C ASP A 45 4.70 4.30 0.17
N PHE A 46 5.69 4.30 -0.73
CA PHE A 46 7.10 4.06 -0.37
C PHE A 46 7.71 5.14 0.51
N ARG A 47 7.27 6.40 0.38
CA ARG A 47 7.75 7.51 1.23
C ARG A 47 7.17 7.44 2.64
N ASN A 48 6.01 6.81 2.83
CA ASN A 48 5.37 6.69 4.13
C ASN A 48 6.04 5.62 5.02
N ILE A 49 6.59 4.55 4.43
CA ILE A 49 7.28 3.48 5.17
C ILE A 49 8.41 4.00 6.09
N PRO A 50 9.39 4.80 5.61
CA PRO A 50 10.43 5.33 6.50
C PRO A 50 9.86 6.27 7.56
N VAL A 51 8.79 7.02 7.26
CA VAL A 51 8.12 7.89 8.25
C VAL A 51 7.57 7.06 9.41
N PHE A 52 6.99 5.88 9.13
CA PHE A 52 6.53 4.96 10.16
C PHE A 52 7.67 4.43 11.03
N ILE A 53 8.79 4.05 10.41
CA ILE A 53 9.97 3.55 11.13
C ILE A 53 10.51 4.62 12.07
N TYR A 54 10.79 5.81 11.56
CA TYR A 54 11.34 6.90 12.37
C TYR A 54 10.34 7.40 13.42
N GLY A 55 9.04 7.44 13.11
CA GLY A 55 8.01 7.81 14.08
C GLY A 55 7.89 6.80 15.23
N TYR A 56 8.03 5.51 14.95
CA TYR A 56 8.02 4.46 15.98
C TYR A 56 9.30 4.53 16.83
N GLN A 57 10.46 4.69 16.18
CA GLN A 57 11.74 4.87 16.86
C GLN A 57 11.75 6.09 17.77
N ASP A 58 11.17 7.22 17.35
CA ASP A 58 11.14 8.40 18.20
C ASP A 58 10.29 8.18 19.45
N LYS A 59 9.12 7.54 19.29
CA LYS A 59 8.16 7.28 20.36
C LYS A 59 8.63 6.22 21.37
N PHE A 60 9.25 5.14 20.90
CA PHE A 60 9.53 3.95 21.72
C PHE A 60 11.01 3.58 21.82
N LYS A 61 11.90 4.30 21.10
CA LYS A 61 13.34 4.00 21.02
C LYS A 61 13.65 2.55 20.61
N ALA A 62 12.72 1.93 19.87
CA ALA A 62 12.81 0.58 19.34
C ALA A 62 12.39 0.57 17.86
N LEU A 63 12.62 -0.52 17.15
CA LEU A 63 12.14 -0.69 15.78
C LEU A 63 10.79 -1.42 15.76
N PRO A 64 9.85 -1.03 14.90
CA PRO A 64 8.62 -1.81 14.70
C PRO A 64 8.97 -3.19 14.14
N GLY A 65 8.29 -4.23 14.62
CA GLY A 65 8.60 -5.64 14.35
C GLY A 65 9.71 -6.22 15.25
N ASP A 66 10.75 -5.45 15.53
CA ASP A 66 11.95 -5.83 16.31
C ASP A 66 11.91 -5.31 17.78
N ASP A 67 10.73 -4.86 18.25
CA ASP A 67 10.60 -4.29 19.59
C ASP A 67 10.69 -5.39 20.68
N PRO A 68 11.74 -5.36 21.54
CA PRO A 68 11.98 -6.42 22.53
C PRO A 68 11.01 -6.38 23.70
N THR A 69 10.22 -5.31 23.85
CA THR A 69 9.24 -5.17 24.94
C THR A 69 7.92 -5.88 24.63
N ILE A 70 7.66 -6.22 23.37
CA ILE A 70 6.42 -6.89 22.96
C ILE A 70 6.42 -8.32 23.52
N GLY A 71 5.29 -8.72 24.11
CA GLY A 71 5.18 -10.01 24.81
C GLY A 71 5.80 -10.04 26.22
N THR A 72 6.36 -8.94 26.71
CA THR A 72 6.83 -8.81 28.10
C THR A 72 5.72 -8.29 29.04
N ALA A 73 6.01 -8.17 30.34
CA ALA A 73 5.07 -7.66 31.34
C ALA A 73 4.74 -6.16 31.16
N THR A 74 5.60 -5.40 30.48
CA THR A 74 5.44 -3.96 30.25
C THR A 74 5.70 -3.62 28.78
N PRO A 75 4.79 -4.00 27.86
CA PRO A 75 4.97 -3.77 26.44
C PRO A 75 4.76 -2.30 26.09
N HIS A 76 5.50 -1.79 25.11
CA HIS A 76 5.28 -0.47 24.53
C HIS A 76 3.91 -0.32 23.85
N LEU A 77 3.40 -1.42 23.30
CA LEU A 77 2.13 -1.46 22.58
C LEU A 77 1.04 -2.17 23.40
N PRO A 78 -0.22 -1.70 23.30
CA PRO A 78 -1.33 -2.39 23.94
C PRO A 78 -1.60 -3.76 23.29
N ALA A 79 -2.20 -4.66 24.04
CA ALA A 79 -2.69 -5.94 23.50
C ALA A 79 -3.76 -5.70 22.42
N PRO A 80 -3.83 -6.53 21.35
CA PRO A 80 -3.08 -7.76 21.14
C PRO A 80 -1.85 -7.58 20.22
N ALA A 81 -0.83 -6.82 20.64
CA ALA A 81 0.45 -6.78 19.93
C ALA A 81 1.11 -8.18 19.89
N ALA A 82 1.35 -8.69 18.69
CA ALA A 82 1.95 -10.00 18.46
C ALA A 82 3.46 -9.87 18.32
N THR A 83 4.21 -10.74 19.00
CA THR A 83 5.63 -10.97 18.68
C THR A 83 5.74 -11.90 17.48
N CYS A 84 6.82 -11.79 16.71
CA CYS A 84 7.16 -12.84 15.76
C CYS A 84 7.42 -14.16 16.51
N ALA A 85 7.13 -15.31 15.88
CA ALA A 85 7.36 -16.63 16.48
C ALA A 85 7.62 -17.71 15.41
N PRO A 86 8.62 -18.58 15.58
CA PRO A 86 9.40 -18.81 16.80
C PRO A 86 10.50 -17.77 17.02
N LEU A 87 10.66 -17.36 18.28
CA LEU A 87 11.69 -16.41 18.72
C LEU A 87 13.10 -16.96 18.50
N ASN A 88 14.05 -16.05 18.27
CA ASN A 88 15.47 -16.33 18.01
C ASN A 88 15.72 -17.16 16.74
N THR A 89 14.84 -17.04 15.75
CA THR A 89 15.04 -17.66 14.42
C THR A 89 15.90 -16.73 13.57
N PRO A 90 17.16 -17.11 13.24
CA PRO A 90 18.05 -16.21 12.50
C PRO A 90 17.46 -15.78 11.15
N GLY A 91 17.49 -14.48 10.88
CA GLY A 91 16.98 -13.90 9.63
C GLY A 91 15.46 -13.92 9.49
N LYS A 92 14.71 -14.23 10.57
CA LYS A 92 13.24 -14.10 10.60
C LYS A 92 12.72 -13.39 11.84
N CYS A 93 13.19 -13.79 13.01
CA CYS A 93 12.63 -13.35 14.28
C CYS A 93 13.71 -13.37 15.36
N VAL A 94 14.47 -12.29 15.46
CA VAL A 94 15.51 -12.06 16.46
C VAL A 94 15.31 -10.66 17.06
N LEU A 95 14.42 -10.58 18.05
CA LEU A 95 14.05 -9.33 18.71
C LEU A 95 15.24 -8.56 19.31
N GLY A 96 15.18 -7.24 19.20
CA GLY A 96 16.15 -6.29 19.72
C GLY A 96 17.50 -6.30 18.99
N ASN A 97 17.59 -6.83 17.77
CA ASN A 97 18.85 -6.91 17.03
C ASN A 97 19.13 -5.65 16.18
N GLY A 98 18.17 -4.72 16.08
CA GLY A 98 18.30 -3.48 15.32
C GLY A 98 18.06 -3.63 13.82
N LEU A 99 17.55 -4.79 13.38
CA LEU A 99 17.19 -5.11 12.00
C LEU A 99 15.71 -5.52 11.98
N ILE A 100 15.07 -5.40 10.82
CA ILE A 100 13.74 -5.98 10.62
C ILE A 100 13.96 -7.26 9.81
N ASP A 101 13.94 -8.40 10.49
CA ASP A 101 14.18 -9.70 9.90
C ASP A 101 12.97 -10.26 9.12
N GLY A 102 13.27 -11.17 8.19
CA GLY A 102 12.29 -11.81 7.31
C GLY A 102 12.19 -11.22 5.91
N ASN A 103 11.45 -11.91 5.05
CA ASN A 103 11.20 -11.48 3.69
C ASN A 103 10.10 -10.41 3.67
N TRP A 104 10.17 -9.48 2.71
CA TRP A 104 9.16 -8.42 2.57
C TRP A 104 7.75 -8.97 2.26
N ASN A 105 7.66 -10.18 1.72
CA ASN A 105 6.43 -10.87 1.31
C ASN A 105 6.07 -12.05 2.22
N ASP A 106 6.66 -12.14 3.42
CA ASP A 106 6.25 -13.16 4.37
C ASP A 106 4.78 -12.97 4.75
N THR A 107 4.05 -14.08 4.88
CA THR A 107 2.60 -14.10 5.09
C THR A 107 2.20 -14.67 6.45
N SER A 108 3.14 -14.76 7.38
CA SER A 108 2.90 -15.32 8.71
C SER A 108 3.61 -14.53 9.77
N ALA A 109 3.09 -14.56 11.01
CA ALA A 109 3.71 -13.97 12.18
C ALA A 109 5.01 -14.69 12.62
N ALA A 110 5.69 -15.39 11.72
CA ALA A 110 7.02 -15.95 11.95
C ALA A 110 8.15 -14.96 11.69
N SER A 111 7.84 -13.84 11.03
CA SER A 111 8.83 -12.85 10.62
C SER A 111 8.52 -11.47 11.18
N GLU A 112 9.56 -10.71 11.51
CA GLU A 112 9.44 -9.32 12.00
C GLU A 112 8.84 -8.40 10.94
N SER A 113 9.21 -8.62 9.67
CA SER A 113 8.63 -7.93 8.51
C SER A 113 7.10 -8.06 8.44
N TYR A 114 6.55 -9.18 8.92
CA TYR A 114 5.11 -9.40 8.98
C TYR A 114 4.48 -8.63 10.14
N VAL A 115 4.99 -8.78 11.36
CA VAL A 115 4.43 -8.13 12.57
C VAL A 115 4.68 -6.61 12.62
N PHE A 116 5.63 -6.11 11.83
CA PHE A 116 5.90 -4.69 11.60
C PHE A 116 4.62 -3.87 11.39
N TRP A 117 3.73 -4.33 10.52
CA TRP A 117 2.51 -3.58 10.17
C TRP A 117 1.55 -3.46 11.34
N GLN A 118 1.43 -4.50 12.17
CA GLN A 118 0.65 -4.46 13.39
C GLN A 118 1.23 -3.45 14.37
N HIS A 119 2.56 -3.44 14.55
CA HIS A 119 3.22 -2.55 15.50
C HIS A 119 3.01 -1.08 15.13
N VAL A 120 3.21 -0.73 13.86
CA VAL A 120 2.99 0.64 13.35
C VAL A 120 1.52 1.07 13.50
N ARG A 121 0.56 0.15 13.29
CA ARG A 121 -0.88 0.44 13.44
C ARG A 121 -1.28 0.64 14.90
N LEU A 122 -0.84 -0.26 15.80
CA LEU A 122 -1.09 -0.14 17.24
C LEU A 122 -0.38 1.08 17.85
N ALA A 123 0.73 1.53 17.25
CA ALA A 123 1.41 2.76 17.63
C ALA A 123 0.63 4.03 17.24
N GLY A 124 -0.39 3.92 16.37
CA GLY A 124 -1.18 5.04 15.85
C GLY A 124 -0.53 5.79 14.69
N LEU A 125 0.49 5.21 14.05
CA LEU A 125 1.23 5.85 12.95
C LEU A 125 0.58 5.61 11.58
N THR A 126 -0.20 4.54 11.46
CA THR A 126 -1.00 4.25 10.27
C THR A 126 -2.29 3.53 10.67
N THR A 127 -3.25 3.51 9.75
CA THR A 127 -4.55 2.83 9.94
C THR A 127 -4.56 1.47 9.26
N GLY A 128 -5.36 0.53 9.76
CA GLY A 128 -5.59 -0.77 9.12
C GLY A 128 -5.89 -1.86 10.13
N SER A 129 -6.09 -3.10 9.64
CA SER A 129 -6.32 -4.25 10.51
C SER A 129 -5.11 -4.54 11.40
N THR A 130 -5.34 -4.86 12.66
CA THR A 130 -4.31 -5.37 13.58
C THR A 130 -4.41 -6.87 13.79
N ASP A 131 -5.26 -7.56 13.03
CA ASP A 131 -5.42 -9.01 13.11
C ASP A 131 -4.34 -9.70 12.27
N THR A 132 -3.39 -10.37 12.94
CA THR A 132 -2.27 -11.07 12.30
C THR A 132 -2.66 -12.47 11.80
N THR A 133 -3.85 -12.98 12.13
CA THR A 133 -4.33 -14.31 11.74
C THR A 133 -4.96 -14.33 10.35
N THR A 134 -5.31 -13.16 9.83
CA THR A 134 -5.90 -12.99 8.50
C THR A 134 -4.82 -12.71 7.46
N ALA A 135 -4.08 -13.74 7.06
CA ALA A 135 -3.04 -13.65 6.03
C ALA A 135 -3.58 -13.76 4.59
N THR A 136 -4.91 -13.91 4.40
CA THR A 136 -5.51 -14.07 3.08
C THR A 136 -5.92 -12.72 2.48
N PRO A 137 -5.86 -12.53 1.15
CA PRO A 137 -6.18 -11.26 0.48
C PRO A 137 -7.58 -10.70 0.77
N ALA A 138 -8.49 -11.53 1.29
CA ALA A 138 -9.86 -11.16 1.62
C ALA A 138 -10.01 -10.53 3.02
N ALA A 139 -8.98 -10.59 3.87
CA ALA A 139 -8.98 -10.03 5.21
C ALA A 139 -7.64 -9.28 5.45
N VAL A 140 -7.71 -7.96 5.26
CA VAL A 140 -6.61 -7.07 4.86
C VAL A 140 -5.65 -6.73 6.03
N TYR A 141 -4.82 -7.68 6.43
CA TYR A 141 -3.68 -7.38 7.31
C TYR A 141 -2.51 -6.81 6.51
N LEU A 142 -2.00 -7.55 5.53
CA LEU A 142 -0.90 -7.07 4.70
C LEU A 142 -1.36 -5.88 3.84
N PRO A 143 -0.60 -4.77 3.82
CA PRO A 143 -0.97 -3.64 2.98
C PRO A 143 -0.81 -4.02 1.51
N VAL A 144 -1.83 -3.70 0.72
CA VAL A 144 -1.74 -3.63 -0.74
C VAL A 144 -1.29 -2.22 -1.12
N ASN A 145 -0.50 -2.11 -2.18
CA ASN A 145 -0.11 -0.79 -2.69
C ASN A 145 -1.28 -0.12 -3.42
N ALA A 146 -1.11 1.14 -3.80
CA ALA A 146 -2.13 1.87 -4.58
C ALA A 146 -2.45 1.27 -5.97
N ALA A 147 -1.68 0.28 -6.45
CA ALA A 147 -1.91 -0.41 -7.72
C ALA A 147 -2.76 -1.69 -7.59
N GLY A 148 -2.98 -2.19 -6.37
CA GLY A 148 -3.67 -3.46 -6.10
C GLY A 148 -2.70 -4.62 -6.01
#